data_AF-A0AAN7BRH3-F1
#
_entry.id   AF-A0AAN7BRH3-F1
#
_cell.length_a   1.000
_cell.length_b   1.000
_cell.length_c   1.000
_cell.angle_alpha   90.00
_cell.angle_beta   90.00
_cell.angle_gamma   90.00
#
_symmetry.space_group_name_H-M   'P 1'
#
loop_
_entity.id
_entity.type
_entity.pdbx_description
1 polymer ?
#
loop_
_entity_poly.entity_id
_entity_poly.type
_entity_poly.pdbx_seq_one_letter_code
_entity_poly.pdbx_strand_id
1 'polypeptide(L)'
;MLSLSILARARIAATRSATTAPLQSLSLCSAMRSISISKPAAAAIQTRALSALSTLSRPKTMALQTGAAKTAVAVFQMQQTRGMKVHSSVKKRCEHCKVVRRKANKRHRGYLYIICPANPRHKQRQG
;
A
#
# COMPACT_ATOMS: atom_id res chain seq x y z
N MET A 1 -61.29 -24.96 -10.35
CA MET A 1 -62.14 -24.07 -9.51
C MET A 1 -62.83 -24.96 -8.48
N LEU A 2 -62.72 -24.60 -7.19
CA LEU A 2 -63.21 -25.29 -5.97
C LEU A 2 -62.26 -26.39 -5.44
N SER A 3 -61.31 -26.09 -4.56
CA SER A 3 -61.40 -25.90 -3.09
C SER A 3 -61.42 -27.22 -2.30
N LEU A 4 -60.40 -27.45 -1.45
CA LEU A 4 -60.49 -27.76 -0.01
C LEU A 4 -59.13 -28.25 0.55
N SER A 5 -58.34 -27.29 1.03
CA SER A 5 -57.83 -27.18 2.40
C SER A 5 -57.66 -28.42 3.30
N ILE A 6 -56.43 -28.53 3.83
CA ILE A 6 -56.04 -28.86 5.23
C ILE A 6 -56.05 -30.34 5.65
N LEU A 7 -54.85 -30.91 5.82
CA LEU A 7 -54.40 -31.87 6.83
C LEU A 7 -52.86 -31.94 6.66
N ALA A 8 -51.95 -32.00 7.63
CA ALA A 8 -52.01 -32.00 9.08
C ALA A 8 -50.61 -31.59 9.58
N ARG A 9 -50.57 -31.15 10.84
CA ARG A 9 -49.40 -30.73 11.61
C ARG A 9 -48.40 -31.88 11.80
N ALA A 10 -47.10 -31.57 11.75
CA ALA A 10 -46.12 -32.20 12.63
C ALA A 10 -44.97 -31.22 12.91
N ARG A 11 -45.08 -30.51 14.04
CA ARG A 11 -43.95 -29.83 14.69
C ARG A 11 -43.13 -30.92 15.35
N ILE A 12 -41.95 -31.22 14.82
CA ILE A 12 -41.03 -32.12 15.49
C ILE A 12 -40.31 -31.32 16.57
N ALA A 13 -40.42 -31.86 17.78
CA ALA A 13 -39.96 -31.28 19.03
C ALA A 13 -38.44 -31.07 19.06
N ALA A 14 -38.07 -29.98 19.73
CA ALA A 14 -36.71 -29.71 20.17
C ALA A 14 -36.22 -30.82 21.12
N THR A 15 -35.11 -31.45 20.80
CA THR A 15 -34.31 -32.21 21.76
C THR A 15 -33.07 -31.41 22.11
N ARG A 16 -33.08 -30.86 23.32
CA ARG A 16 -31.94 -30.25 24.00
C ARG A 16 -30.98 -31.36 24.40
N SER A 17 -29.73 -31.27 23.97
CA SER A 17 -28.64 -32.05 24.56
C SER A 17 -27.52 -31.08 24.92
N ALA A 18 -27.52 -30.68 26.20
CA ALA A 18 -26.44 -29.94 26.82
C ALA A 18 -25.41 -30.96 27.32
N THR A 19 -24.26 -31.04 26.65
CA THR A 19 -23.10 -31.77 27.16
C THR A 19 -22.19 -30.78 27.89
N THR A 20 -22.22 -30.87 29.23
CA THR A 20 -21.29 -30.25 30.16
C THR A 20 -19.94 -30.96 30.10
N ALA A 21 -18.88 -30.28 29.67
CA ALA A 21 -17.51 -30.77 29.79
C ALA A 21 -16.81 -30.07 30.97
N PRO A 22 -16.05 -30.81 31.80
CA PRO A 22 -15.48 -30.30 33.04
C PRO A 22 -14.29 -29.36 32.82
N LEU A 23 -14.21 -28.36 33.70
CA LEU A 23 -13.11 -27.43 33.87
C LEU A 23 -11.82 -28.21 34.20
N GLN A 24 -10.81 -28.12 33.33
CA GLN A 24 -9.44 -28.49 33.68
C GLN A 24 -8.61 -27.22 33.94
N SER A 25 -8.21 -27.08 35.19
CA SER A 25 -7.38 -26.03 35.74
C SER A 25 -5.90 -26.20 35.39
N LEU A 26 -5.31 -25.12 34.87
CA LEU A 26 -3.99 -24.54 35.16
C LEU A 26 -2.76 -25.47 35.22
N SER A 27 -1.88 -25.32 34.22
CA SER A 27 -0.43 -25.31 34.45
C SER A 27 0.25 -24.36 33.45
N LEU A 28 0.54 -23.16 33.91
CA LEU A 28 1.42 -22.19 33.25
C LEU A 28 2.86 -22.54 33.65
N CYS A 29 3.56 -23.33 32.84
CA CYS A 29 5.00 -23.52 33.00
C CYS A 29 5.74 -22.26 32.49
N SER A 30 5.89 -21.28 33.38
CA SER A 30 6.76 -20.11 33.20
C SER A 30 8.21 -20.52 33.31
N ALA A 31 8.85 -20.85 32.18
CA ALA A 31 10.31 -20.98 32.13
C ALA A 31 10.94 -19.61 31.85
N MET A 32 11.27 -18.89 32.92
CA MET A 32 12.11 -17.70 32.88
C MET A 32 13.52 -18.09 32.41
N ARG A 33 13.90 -17.68 31.19
CA ARG A 33 15.33 -17.62 30.81
C ARG A 33 15.82 -16.20 31.05
N SER A 34 16.49 -16.03 32.19
CA SER A 34 17.30 -14.88 32.56
C SER A 34 18.57 -14.86 31.71
N ILE A 35 18.72 -13.87 30.83
CA ILE A 35 20.01 -13.51 30.23
C ILE A 35 20.45 -12.21 30.88
N SER A 36 21.53 -12.31 31.64
CA SER A 36 22.13 -11.24 32.43
C SER A 36 22.69 -10.13 31.55
N ILE A 37 22.30 -8.89 31.86
CA ILE A 37 22.86 -7.65 31.33
C ILE A 37 24.10 -7.33 32.17
N SER A 38 25.28 -7.28 31.55
CA SER A 38 26.43 -6.54 32.07
C SER A 38 26.63 -5.26 31.25
N LYS A 39 26.65 -4.13 31.96
CA LYS A 39 27.12 -2.80 31.54
C LYS A 39 28.41 -2.51 32.36
N PRO A 40 29.11 -1.36 32.20
CA PRO A 40 29.43 -0.53 31.03
C PRO A 40 30.94 -0.16 30.99
N ALA A 41 31.42 0.53 29.95
CA ALA A 41 32.49 1.55 30.05
C ALA A 41 32.62 2.30 28.71
N ALA A 42 32.37 3.63 28.71
CA ALA A 42 33.32 4.70 28.37
C ALA A 42 33.80 4.72 26.90
N ALA A 43 33.92 5.82 26.16
CA ALA A 43 33.68 7.23 26.31
C ALA A 43 33.86 7.83 24.89
N ALA A 44 33.40 9.07 24.68
CA ALA A 44 33.85 10.07 23.69
C ALA A 44 32.64 10.74 23.01
N ILE A 45 32.15 11.84 23.55
CA ILE A 45 32.55 13.23 23.23
C ILE A 45 31.79 13.76 22.02
N GLN A 46 30.98 14.77 22.32
CA GLN A 46 30.27 15.64 21.41
C GLN A 46 31.26 16.54 20.67
N THR A 47 31.08 16.74 19.35
CA THR A 47 31.45 18.02 18.73
C THR A 47 30.38 18.46 17.73
N ARG A 48 30.00 19.72 17.90
CA ARG A 48 29.08 20.49 17.09
C ARG A 48 29.75 20.96 15.80
N ALA A 49 28.91 21.11 14.77
CA ALA A 49 29.00 22.13 13.70
C ALA A 49 30.20 21.99 12.73
N LEU A 50 30.20 22.46 11.48
CA LEU A 50 29.46 23.49 10.76
C LEU A 50 29.26 23.07 9.30
N SER A 51 28.18 23.57 8.71
CA SER A 51 27.96 23.70 7.27
C SER A 51 29.16 24.33 6.55
N ALA A 52 29.74 23.61 5.58
CA ALA A 52 30.71 24.15 4.64
C ALA A 52 30.13 24.18 3.22
N LEU A 53 29.90 25.40 2.77
CA LEU A 53 29.69 25.86 1.39
C LEU A 53 30.60 25.09 0.40
N SER A 54 30.00 24.34 -0.53
CA SER A 54 30.68 24.00 -1.79
C SER A 54 30.38 25.13 -2.77
N THR A 55 31.37 26.00 -2.90
CA THR A 55 31.42 27.13 -3.81
C THR A 55 31.28 26.69 -5.27
N LEU A 56 30.41 27.42 -5.94
CA LEU A 56 30.26 27.56 -7.39
C LEU A 56 31.61 27.70 -8.12
N SER A 57 31.92 26.79 -9.06
CA SER A 57 32.83 27.08 -10.18
C SER A 57 32.70 26.03 -11.29
N ARG A 58 31.57 26.06 -12.01
CA ARG A 58 31.49 25.41 -13.33
C ARG A 58 31.87 26.44 -14.39
N PRO A 59 33.03 26.30 -15.08
CA PRO A 59 33.40 27.24 -16.12
C PRO A 59 32.41 27.16 -17.28
N LYS A 60 31.76 28.29 -17.59
CA LYS A 60 31.09 28.52 -18.87
C LYS A 60 32.17 28.80 -19.91
N THR A 61 32.61 27.79 -20.65
CA THR A 61 33.17 28.03 -21.97
C THR A 61 32.01 28.39 -22.90
N MET A 62 31.91 29.67 -23.22
CA MET A 62 31.03 30.19 -24.26
C MET A 62 31.64 29.80 -25.62
N ALA A 63 31.15 28.72 -26.21
CA ALA A 63 31.33 28.48 -27.64
C ALA A 63 30.18 29.17 -28.38
N LEU A 64 30.49 30.32 -28.97
CA LEU A 64 29.69 30.99 -29.98
C LEU A 64 29.76 30.14 -31.25
N GLN A 65 28.63 29.58 -31.68
CA GLN A 65 28.47 29.05 -33.03
C GLN A 65 27.20 29.63 -33.63
N THR A 66 27.43 30.63 -34.48
CA THR A 66 26.54 31.10 -35.53
C THR A 66 26.35 29.96 -36.55
N GLY A 67 25.12 29.48 -36.68
CA GLY A 67 24.76 28.45 -37.65
C GLY A 67 23.25 28.44 -37.89
N ALA A 68 22.81 29.32 -38.77
CA ALA A 68 21.45 29.32 -39.29
C ALA A 68 21.22 28.05 -40.14
N ALA A 69 20.63 27.03 -39.54
CA ALA A 69 20.00 25.94 -40.27
C ALA A 69 18.59 25.78 -39.71
N LYS A 70 17.60 26.25 -40.47
CA LYS A 70 16.18 25.97 -40.23
C LYS A 70 15.92 24.50 -40.55
N THR A 71 16.40 23.60 -39.71
CA THR A 71 15.98 22.20 -39.73
C THR A 71 14.57 22.14 -39.15
N ALA A 72 13.64 21.65 -39.97
CA ALA A 72 12.27 21.41 -39.61
C ALA A 72 12.20 20.75 -38.23
N VAL A 73 11.62 21.46 -37.27
CA VAL A 73 11.27 20.93 -35.95
C VAL A 73 10.20 19.88 -36.19
N ALA A 74 10.62 18.64 -36.45
CA ALA A 74 9.76 17.49 -36.33
C ALA A 74 9.30 17.47 -34.86
N VAL A 75 8.03 17.82 -34.65
CA VAL A 75 7.35 17.81 -33.36
C VAL A 75 7.24 16.36 -32.91
N PHE A 76 8.35 15.79 -32.44
CA PHE A 76 8.40 14.52 -31.74
C PHE A 76 8.00 14.78 -30.29
N GLN A 77 6.77 15.29 -30.08
CA GLN A 77 6.17 15.28 -28.75
C GLN A 77 5.75 13.85 -28.43
N MET A 78 6.75 13.00 -28.18
CA MET A 78 6.57 11.72 -27.52
C MET A 78 5.97 12.02 -26.16
N GLN A 79 4.67 11.80 -26.05
CA GLN A 79 3.90 12.06 -24.85
C GLN A 79 4.53 11.27 -23.70
N GLN A 80 5.24 11.96 -22.80
CA GLN A 80 5.88 11.33 -21.66
C GLN A 80 4.82 10.57 -20.89
N THR A 81 4.85 9.24 -20.96
CA THR A 81 3.93 8.36 -20.26
C THR A 81 4.24 8.45 -18.77
N ARG A 82 3.71 9.49 -18.11
CA ARG A 82 3.88 9.71 -16.67
C ARG A 82 3.46 8.42 -15.94
N GLY A 83 4.36 7.91 -15.11
CA GLY A 83 4.17 6.66 -14.36
C GLY A 83 3.04 6.72 -13.32
N MET A 84 2.91 5.64 -12.53
CA MET A 84 1.89 5.51 -11.50
C MET A 84 2.18 6.42 -10.29
N LYS A 85 1.19 7.16 -9.76
CA LYS A 85 1.36 7.95 -8.53
C LYS A 85 0.87 7.20 -7.29
N VAL A 86 1.66 7.16 -6.22
CA VAL A 86 1.26 6.55 -4.94
C VAL A 86 0.61 7.60 -4.05
N HIS A 87 -0.54 7.27 -3.46
CA HIS A 87 -1.29 8.10 -2.52
C HIS A 87 -1.77 7.28 -1.34
N SER A 88 -1.88 7.89 -0.15
CA SER A 88 -2.47 7.22 1.02
C SER A 88 -3.96 6.90 0.83
N SER A 89 -4.69 7.81 0.19
CA SER A 89 -6.10 7.66 -0.18
C SER A 89 -6.28 7.87 -1.67
N VAL A 90 -6.97 6.94 -2.31
CA VAL A 90 -7.12 6.92 -3.76
C VAL A 90 -8.56 7.27 -4.14
N LYS A 91 -8.74 8.24 -5.03
CA LYS A 91 -10.05 8.74 -5.50
C LYS A 91 -10.14 8.70 -7.02
N LYS A 92 -11.34 8.46 -7.55
CA LYS A 92 -11.63 8.59 -8.99
C LYS A 92 -11.65 10.08 -9.35
N ARG A 93 -11.02 10.43 -10.49
CA ARG A 93 -11.00 11.80 -11.03
C ARG A 93 -11.89 11.97 -12.27
N CYS A 94 -12.36 10.86 -12.81
CA CYS A 94 -13.02 10.79 -14.10
C CYS A 94 -14.00 9.60 -14.13
N GLU A 95 -14.91 9.60 -15.10
CA GLU A 95 -15.90 8.54 -15.30
C GLU A 95 -15.25 7.21 -15.74
N HIS A 96 -14.22 7.31 -16.58
CA HIS A 96 -13.45 6.16 -17.08
C HIS A 96 -12.52 5.53 -16.03
N CYS A 97 -12.44 6.10 -14.82
CA CYS A 97 -11.51 5.69 -13.79
C CYS A 97 -12.08 4.50 -13.02
N LYS A 98 -11.42 3.34 -13.11
CA LYS A 98 -11.86 2.09 -12.47
C LYS A 98 -10.99 1.78 -11.25
N VAL A 99 -11.63 1.35 -10.17
CA VAL A 99 -10.96 0.89 -8.95
C VAL A 99 -10.73 -0.60 -9.08
N VAL A 100 -9.47 -1.05 -8.95
CA VAL A 100 -9.10 -2.46 -9.04
C VAL A 100 -8.16 -2.83 -7.89
N ARG A 101 -8.36 -4.00 -7.28
CA ARG A 101 -7.39 -4.58 -6.33
C ARG A 101 -6.47 -5.53 -7.07
N ARG A 102 -5.16 -5.39 -6.88
CA ARG A 102 -4.14 -6.25 -7.50
C ARG A 102 -3.09 -6.66 -6.47
N LYS A 103 -2.32 -7.71 -6.79
CA LYS A 103 -1.33 -8.31 -5.89
C LYS A 103 -1.96 -8.76 -4.56
N ALA A 104 -3.12 -9.42 -4.63
CA ALA A 104 -3.71 -10.08 -3.47
C ALA A 104 -3.21 -11.52 -3.42
N ASN A 105 -2.87 -12.01 -2.24
CA ASN A 105 -2.51 -13.40 -2.02
C ASN A 105 -3.10 -13.90 -0.68
N LYS A 106 -2.84 -15.16 -0.30
CA LYS A 106 -3.39 -15.75 0.93
C LYS A 106 -2.97 -14.98 2.20
N ARG A 107 -1.82 -14.31 2.18
CA ARG A 107 -1.26 -13.60 3.34
C ARG A 107 -1.66 -12.13 3.39
N HIS A 108 -1.93 -11.49 2.25
CA HIS A 108 -2.23 -10.05 2.17
C HIS A 108 -3.39 -9.71 1.22
N ARG A 109 -4.17 -8.69 1.60
CA ARG A 109 -5.36 -8.21 0.85
C ARG A 109 -5.06 -7.41 -0.43
N GLY A 110 -3.78 -7.23 -0.76
CA GLY A 110 -3.29 -6.50 -1.93
C GLY A 110 -3.45 -4.99 -1.85
N TYR A 111 -3.12 -4.30 -2.95
CA TYR A 111 -3.20 -2.85 -3.06
C TYR A 111 -4.36 -2.42 -3.96
N LEU A 112 -4.92 -1.26 -3.65
CA LEU A 112 -5.96 -0.62 -4.44
C LEU A 112 -5.31 0.25 -5.52
N TYR A 113 -5.77 0.13 -6.76
CA TYR A 113 -5.29 0.91 -7.90
C TYR A 113 -6.45 1.62 -8.58
N ILE A 114 -6.18 2.83 -9.09
CA ILE A 114 -7.02 3.48 -10.11
C ILE A 114 -6.36 3.25 -11.46
N ILE A 115 -7.09 2.60 -12.35
CA ILE A 115 -6.73 2.51 -13.76
C ILE A 115 -7.65 3.41 -14.57
N CYS A 116 -7.10 4.10 -15.56
CA CYS A 116 -7.87 4.92 -16.48
C CYS A 116 -7.36 4.66 -17.90
N PRO A 117 -8.22 4.24 -18.83
CA PRO A 117 -7.83 4.09 -20.23
C PRO A 117 -7.74 5.44 -20.94
N ALA A 118 -8.63 6.38 -20.61
CA ALA A 118 -8.72 7.67 -21.29
C ALA A 118 -7.56 8.63 -20.97
N ASN A 119 -7.03 8.61 -19.74
CA ASN A 119 -5.94 9.51 -19.34
C ASN A 119 -4.95 8.83 -18.38
N PRO A 120 -3.66 8.69 -18.77
CA PRO A 120 -2.64 8.06 -17.93
C PRO A 120 -2.32 8.85 -16.65
N ARG A 121 -2.63 10.16 -16.59
CA ARG A 121 -2.38 10.99 -15.39
C ARG A 121 -3.24 10.61 -14.18
N HIS A 122 -4.31 9.83 -14.39
CA HIS A 122 -5.19 9.38 -13.32
C HIS A 122 -4.73 8.09 -12.65
N LYS A 123 -3.67 7.44 -13.17
CA LYS A 123 -3.11 6.21 -12.62
C LYS A 123 -2.57 6.40 -11.20
N GLN A 124 -3.24 5.80 -10.20
CA GLN A 124 -2.88 5.91 -8.79
C GLN A 124 -2.82 4.55 -8.06
N ARG A 125 -1.95 4.39 -7.07
CA ARG A 125 -1.87 3.22 -6.16
C ARG A 125 -2.04 3.66 -4.71
N GLN A 126 -2.77 2.86 -3.92
CA GLN A 126 -2.94 3.06 -2.50
C GLN A 126 -1.78 2.43 -1.71
N GLY A 127 -1.19 3.21 -0.81
CA GLY A 127 -0.14 2.77 0.12
C GLY A 127 1.26 3.05 -0.35
#